data_AF-A0A838U287-F1
#
_entry.id   AF-A0A838U287-F1
#
_cell.length_a   1.000
_cell.length_b   1.000
_cell.length_c   1.000
_cell.angle_alpha   90.00
_cell.angle_beta   90.00
_cell.angle_gamma   90.00
#
_symmetry.space_group_name_H-M   'P 1'
#
loop_
_entity.id
_entity.type
_entity.pdbx_description
1 polymer ?
#
loop_
_entity_poly.entity_id
_entity_poly.type
_entity_poly.pdbx_seq_one_letter_code
_entity_poly.pdbx_strand_id
1 'polypeptide(L)'
;MNNVVKIIESKSGNNDINHFKSDKTSFLFIASYTETATIPGLTIAGANTELTKFTPAADAEYIYFGKCKCISTIPATPDGKPTPAIITKTALGITDIPIAVIDSGLLIKPLIPYININSKFGKNIM
;
A
#
# COMPACT_ATOMS: atom_id res chain seq x y z
N MET A 1 11.59 13.26 -28.19
CA MET A 1 11.22 12.55 -26.95
C MET A 1 11.83 13.31 -25.80
N ASN A 2 11.05 14.12 -25.08
CA ASN A 2 11.58 14.91 -23.96
C ASN A 2 11.82 13.96 -22.78
N ASN A 3 13.01 13.98 -22.20
CA ASN A 3 13.32 13.26 -20.96
C ASN A 3 12.45 13.81 -19.83
N VAL A 4 11.36 13.11 -19.49
CA VAL A 4 10.41 13.48 -18.42
C VAL A 4 10.92 13.06 -17.03
N VAL A 5 12.08 12.42 -16.94
CA VAL A 5 12.62 11.95 -15.65
C VAL A 5 13.37 13.09 -14.97
N LYS A 6 12.71 13.72 -13.98
CA LYS A 6 13.34 14.64 -13.05
C LYS A 6 13.78 13.86 -11.80
N ILE A 7 15.08 13.81 -11.55
CA ILE A 7 15.62 13.27 -10.30
C ILE A 7 15.44 14.35 -9.22
N ILE A 8 14.87 13.97 -8.09
CA ILE A 8 14.72 14.83 -6.91
C ILE A 8 15.47 14.14 -5.77
N GLU A 9 16.38 14.85 -5.13
CA GLU A 9 17.08 14.33 -3.96
C GLU A 9 16.11 14.15 -2.80
N SER A 10 16.19 13.01 -2.12
CA SER A 10 15.40 12.75 -0.93
C SER A 10 15.85 13.67 0.21
N LYS A 11 14.90 14.35 0.86
CA LYS A 11 15.15 15.00 2.16
C LYS A 11 15.49 13.93 3.20
N SER A 12 16.60 14.06 3.92
CA SER A 12 17.03 13.11 4.96
C SER A 12 17.80 13.79 6.11
N GLY A 13 17.87 13.14 7.27
CA GLY A 13 18.87 13.45 8.31
C GLY A 13 18.73 14.77 9.09
N ASN A 14 17.55 15.39 9.15
CA ASN A 14 17.35 16.66 9.85
C ASN A 14 16.40 16.52 11.06
N ASN A 15 16.79 17.03 12.22
CA ASN A 15 15.94 17.11 13.42
C ASN A 15 14.91 18.25 13.36
N ASP A 16 14.90 19.04 12.28
CA ASP A 16 13.92 20.09 12.02
C ASP A 16 12.77 19.58 11.13
N ILE A 17 11.57 19.45 11.71
CA ILE A 17 10.36 19.04 10.98
C ILE A 17 9.99 20.01 9.85
N ASN A 18 10.34 21.30 9.97
CA ASN A 18 10.03 22.29 8.95
C ASN A 18 10.78 22.03 7.65
N HIS A 19 11.94 21.36 7.72
CA HIS A 19 12.67 20.92 6.54
C HIS A 19 11.80 20.03 5.63
N PHE A 20 10.88 19.25 6.19
CA PHE A 20 10.01 18.33 5.44
C PHE A 20 8.72 18.98 4.93
N LYS A 21 8.41 20.21 5.36
CA LYS A 21 7.23 20.94 4.89
C LYS A 21 7.25 21.07 3.36
N SER A 22 6.09 20.87 2.75
CA SER A 22 5.89 21.01 1.31
C SER A 22 4.46 21.43 1.02
N ASP A 23 4.30 22.41 0.13
CA ASP A 23 2.99 22.82 -0.40
C ASP A 23 2.56 21.94 -1.59
N LYS A 24 3.42 21.01 -2.01
CA LYS A 24 3.18 20.05 -3.09
C LYS A 24 3.50 18.66 -2.58
N THR A 25 2.45 17.91 -2.26
CA THR A 25 2.57 16.56 -1.71
C THR A 25 1.65 15.62 -2.47
N SER A 26 2.10 14.39 -2.67
CA SER A 26 1.28 13.31 -3.20
C SER A 26 1.64 12.05 -2.44
N PHE A 27 0.63 11.22 -2.17
CA PHE A 27 0.80 9.94 -1.53
C PHE A 27 0.77 8.82 -2.57
N LEU A 28 1.80 7.98 -2.57
CA LEU A 28 1.93 6.86 -3.48
C LEU A 28 1.84 5.57 -2.65
N PHE A 29 0.83 4.75 -2.89
CA PHE A 29 0.70 3.43 -2.30
C PHE A 29 1.11 2.36 -3.31
N ILE A 30 2.34 1.86 -3.17
CA ILE A 30 2.89 0.83 -4.04
C ILE A 30 2.64 -0.54 -3.39
N ALA A 31 1.85 -1.39 -4.03
CA ALA A 31 1.40 -2.65 -3.48
C ALA A 31 1.84 -3.84 -4.34
N SER A 32 2.29 -4.91 -3.69
CA SER A 32 2.73 -6.14 -4.33
C SER A 32 2.38 -7.36 -3.45
N TYR A 33 2.38 -8.54 -4.08
CA TYR A 33 2.21 -9.82 -3.41
C TYR A 33 3.40 -10.74 -3.73
N THR A 34 3.77 -11.60 -2.78
CA THR A 34 4.72 -12.69 -2.99
C THR A 34 4.20 -14.01 -2.44
N GLU A 35 4.40 -15.10 -3.18
CA GLU A 35 4.13 -16.47 -2.70
C GLU A 35 4.95 -16.83 -1.46
N THR A 36 6.11 -16.21 -1.24
CA THR A 36 6.89 -16.39 -0.01
C THR A 36 6.05 -16.08 1.25
N ALA A 37 5.09 -15.16 1.15
CA ALA A 37 4.22 -14.79 2.27
C ALA A 37 3.22 -15.88 2.69
N THR A 38 3.05 -16.95 1.91
CA THR A 38 2.18 -18.09 2.30
C THR A 38 2.88 -19.05 3.26
N ILE A 39 4.18 -18.86 3.51
CA ILE A 39 4.95 -19.71 4.42
C ILE A 39 4.47 -19.46 5.85
N PRO A 40 3.99 -20.50 6.56
CA PRO A 40 3.43 -20.34 7.90
C PRO A 40 4.42 -19.67 8.85
N GLY A 41 3.95 -18.64 9.57
CA GLY A 41 4.74 -17.91 10.56
C GLY A 41 5.67 -16.83 10.00
N LEU A 42 5.79 -16.67 8.67
CA LEU A 42 6.67 -15.66 8.08
C LEU A 42 6.11 -14.23 8.19
N THR A 43 4.79 -14.09 8.13
CA THR A 43 4.10 -12.80 8.22
C THR A 43 2.86 -12.88 9.11
N ILE A 44 2.52 -11.74 9.71
CA ILE A 44 1.27 -11.53 10.46
C ILE A 44 0.27 -10.67 9.66
N ALA A 45 0.58 -10.36 8.40
CA ALA A 45 -0.29 -9.58 7.53
C ALA A 45 -1.46 -10.42 7.01
N GLY A 46 -2.68 -10.03 7.41
CA GLY A 46 -3.88 -10.83 7.20
C GLY A 46 -4.05 -11.88 8.31
N ALA A 47 -5.30 -12.25 8.60
CA ALA A 47 -5.60 -13.11 9.73
C ALA A 47 -5.12 -14.57 9.54
N ASN A 48 -4.90 -14.99 8.29
CA ASN A 48 -4.31 -16.28 7.92
C ASN A 48 -3.68 -16.20 6.52
N THR A 49 -2.98 -17.26 6.13
CA THR A 49 -2.26 -17.36 4.83
C THR A 49 -3.18 -17.25 3.61
N GLU A 50 -4.44 -17.66 3.71
CA GLU A 50 -5.41 -17.50 2.61
C GLU A 50 -5.83 -16.04 2.40
N LEU A 51 -5.89 -15.27 3.49
CA LEU A 51 -6.26 -13.85 3.46
C LEU A 51 -5.08 -12.94 3.13
N THR A 52 -3.84 -13.37 3.36
CA THR A 52 -2.63 -12.60 3.05
C THR A 52 -2.59 -12.10 1.59
N LYS A 53 -3.09 -12.88 0.63
CA LYS A 53 -3.13 -12.49 -0.79
C LYS A 53 -4.07 -11.31 -1.09
N PHE A 54 -5.05 -11.08 -0.23
CA PHE A 54 -6.01 -9.98 -0.36
C PHE A 54 -5.54 -8.71 0.34
N THR A 55 -4.72 -8.84 1.40
CA THR A 55 -4.31 -7.74 2.27
C THR A 55 -3.83 -6.50 1.49
N PRO A 56 -2.91 -6.58 0.51
CA PRO A 56 -2.42 -5.38 -0.17
C PRO A 56 -3.50 -4.68 -1.01
N ALA A 57 -4.40 -5.45 -1.64
CA ALA A 57 -5.51 -4.90 -2.41
C ALA A 57 -6.59 -4.29 -1.50
N ALA A 58 -6.89 -4.95 -0.39
CA ALA A 58 -7.83 -4.48 0.61
C ALA A 58 -7.33 -3.19 1.30
N ASP A 59 -6.03 -3.09 1.60
CA ASP A 59 -5.42 -1.86 2.13
C ASP A 59 -5.56 -0.70 1.13
N ALA A 60 -5.29 -0.95 -0.16
CA ALA A 60 -5.46 0.05 -1.20
C ALA A 60 -6.92 0.54 -1.30
N GLU A 61 -7.88 -0.39 -1.31
CA GLU A 61 -9.31 -0.08 -1.34
C GLU A 61 -9.75 0.68 -0.08
N TYR A 62 -9.22 0.31 1.09
CA TYR A 62 -9.53 0.98 2.35
C TYR A 62 -8.99 2.42 2.37
N ILE A 63 -7.75 2.63 1.93
CA ILE A 63 -7.16 3.97 1.78
C ILE A 63 -8.00 4.82 0.82
N TYR A 64 -8.48 4.24 -0.27
CA TYR A 64 -9.27 4.95 -1.26
C TYR A 64 -10.71 5.23 -0.77
N PHE A 65 -11.49 4.21 -0.42
CA PHE A 65 -12.92 4.31 -0.09
C PHE A 65 -13.26 4.41 1.41
N GLY A 66 -12.34 4.05 2.30
CA GLY A 66 -12.64 3.81 3.72
C GLY A 66 -13.30 2.45 4.00
N LYS A 67 -13.36 1.55 3.00
CA LYS A 67 -13.88 0.18 3.12
C LYS A 67 -13.25 -0.75 2.08
N CYS A 68 -13.22 -2.05 2.39
CA CYS A 68 -12.75 -3.08 1.47
C CYS A 68 -13.89 -3.54 0.56
N LYS A 69 -13.56 -3.92 -0.68
CA LYS A 69 -14.48 -4.47 -1.69
C LYS A 69 -14.05 -5.85 -2.19
N CYS A 70 -12.75 -6.12 -2.25
CA CYS A 70 -12.23 -7.43 -2.65
C CYS A 70 -12.40 -8.51 -1.56
N ILE A 71 -12.62 -8.07 -0.31
CA ILE A 71 -12.95 -8.90 0.85
C ILE A 71 -14.00 -8.20 1.73
N SER A 72 -14.77 -8.98 2.49
CA SER A 72 -15.87 -8.48 3.33
C SER A 72 -15.43 -7.86 4.66
N THR A 73 -14.19 -8.08 5.07
CA THR A 73 -13.64 -7.60 6.35
C THR A 73 -12.43 -6.71 6.12
N ILE A 74 -12.18 -5.79 7.06
CA ILE A 74 -10.94 -5.01 7.07
C ILE A 74 -9.78 -5.96 7.44
N PRO A 75 -8.63 -5.92 6.73
CA PRO A 75 -7.48 -6.71 7.11
C PRO A 75 -7.07 -6.45 8.54
N ALA A 76 -6.79 -7.52 9.27
CA ALA A 76 -6.28 -7.50 10.62
C ALA A 76 -5.24 -8.60 10.78
N THR A 77 -4.39 -8.46 11.80
CA THR A 77 -3.50 -9.53 12.24
C THR A 77 -4.32 -10.70 12.84
N PRO A 78 -3.72 -11.89 13.02
CA PRO A 78 -4.42 -13.04 13.60
C PRO A 78 -5.05 -12.78 14.98
N ASP A 79 -4.46 -11.86 15.76
CA ASP A 79 -4.95 -11.42 17.07
C ASP A 79 -5.88 -10.19 17.02
N GLY A 80 -6.32 -9.81 15.82
CA GLY A 80 -7.39 -8.82 15.62
C GLY A 80 -6.94 -7.36 15.59
N LYS A 81 -5.64 -7.07 15.55
CA LYS A 81 -5.17 -5.68 15.39
C LYS A 81 -5.45 -5.23 13.95
N PRO A 82 -6.14 -4.11 13.74
CA PRO A 82 -6.53 -3.68 12.41
C PRO A 82 -5.31 -3.22 11.60
N THR A 83 -5.46 -3.21 10.28
CA THR A 83 -4.44 -2.72 9.35
C THR A 83 -4.00 -1.28 9.66
N PRO A 84 -2.70 -0.95 9.52
CA PRO A 84 -2.22 0.43 9.58
C PRO A 84 -2.83 1.33 8.50
N ALA A 85 -3.47 0.77 7.46
CA ALA A 85 -4.21 1.56 6.46
C ALA A 85 -5.29 2.47 7.07
N ILE A 86 -5.77 2.17 8.28
CA ILE A 86 -6.65 3.06 9.06
C ILE A 86 -5.98 4.41 9.36
N ILE A 87 -4.73 4.38 9.79
CA ILE A 87 -3.94 5.58 10.08
C ILE A 87 -3.73 6.38 8.79
N THR A 88 -3.33 5.71 7.71
CA THR A 88 -3.15 6.32 6.40
C THR A 88 -4.43 6.98 5.89
N LYS A 89 -5.57 6.27 5.93
CA LYS A 89 -6.88 6.82 5.52
C LYS A 89 -7.23 8.08 6.29
N THR A 90 -7.00 8.05 7.61
CA THR A 90 -7.31 9.18 8.50
C THR A 90 -6.43 10.37 8.17
N ALA A 91 -5.10 10.17 8.05
CA ALA A 91 -4.15 11.22 7.74
C ALA A 91 -4.41 11.88 6.37
N LEU A 92 -4.73 11.07 5.35
CA LEU A 92 -5.05 11.60 4.02
C LEU A 92 -6.41 12.31 3.99
N GLY A 93 -7.38 11.84 4.76
CA GLY A 93 -8.70 12.47 4.88
C GLY A 93 -8.69 13.84 5.58
N ILE A 94 -7.71 14.13 6.44
CA ILE A 94 -7.56 15.44 7.10
C ILE A 94 -6.66 16.41 6.33
N THR A 95 -5.91 15.94 5.32
CA THR A 95 -4.91 16.75 4.59
C THR A 95 -5.23 16.95 3.12
N ASP A 96 -6.25 16.29 2.58
CA ASP A 96 -6.64 16.32 1.16
C ASP A 96 -5.47 16.02 0.19
N ILE A 97 -4.49 15.25 0.64
CA ILE A 97 -3.33 14.86 -0.18
C ILE A 97 -3.79 13.91 -1.29
N PRO A 98 -3.46 14.19 -2.57
CA PRO A 98 -3.76 13.30 -3.68
C PRO A 98 -3.16 11.90 -3.51
N ILE A 99 -3.95 10.88 -3.86
CA ILE A 99 -3.61 9.46 -3.69
C ILE A 99 -3.40 8.82 -5.07
N ALA A 100 -2.28 8.12 -5.24
CA ALA A 100 -2.05 7.22 -6.37
C ALA A 100 -1.74 5.82 -5.86
N VAL A 101 -2.49 4.82 -6.33
CA VAL A 101 -2.21 3.40 -6.06
C VAL A 101 -1.45 2.81 -7.23
N ILE A 102 -0.37 2.09 -6.94
CA ILE A 102 0.48 1.42 -7.94
C ILE A 102 0.48 -0.08 -7.67
N ASP A 103 0.01 -0.84 -8.66
CA ASP A 103 0.14 -2.29 -8.70
C ASP A 103 1.52 -2.66 -9.24
N SER A 104 2.40 -3.13 -8.34
CA SER A 104 3.76 -3.59 -8.66
C SER A 104 3.91 -5.11 -8.63
N GLY A 105 2.80 -5.86 -8.73
CA GLY A 105 2.79 -7.32 -8.73
C GLY A 105 1.76 -7.91 -7.79
N LEU A 106 0.52 -7.42 -7.83
CA LEU A 106 -0.56 -7.96 -7.01
C LEU A 106 -1.13 -9.25 -7.60
N LEU A 107 -1.42 -10.23 -6.74
CA LEU A 107 -2.18 -11.42 -7.11
C LEU A 107 -3.68 -11.11 -7.25
N ILE A 108 -4.26 -10.44 -6.24
CA ILE A 108 -5.64 -9.93 -6.27
C ILE A 108 -5.60 -8.44 -6.63
N LYS A 109 -6.37 -8.02 -7.63
CA LYS A 109 -6.41 -6.61 -8.07
C LYS A 109 -7.43 -5.81 -7.25
N PRO A 110 -7.11 -4.57 -6.85
CA PRO A 110 -8.03 -3.75 -6.09
C PRO A 110 -9.11 -3.15 -7.00
N LEU A 111 -10.33 -2.97 -6.48
CA LEU A 111 -11.49 -2.46 -7.21
C LEU A 111 -11.56 -0.92 -7.16
N ILE A 112 -10.47 -0.28 -7.55
CA ILE A 112 -10.24 1.18 -7.63
C ILE A 112 -9.44 1.52 -8.89
N PRO A 113 -9.34 2.81 -9.29
CA PRO A 113 -8.32 3.23 -10.24
C PRO A 113 -6.91 3.02 -9.67
N TYR A 114 -6.03 2.39 -10.45
CA TYR A 114 -4.62 2.21 -10.10
C TYR A 114 -3.73 2.27 -11.34
N ILE A 115 -2.44 2.56 -11.11
CA ILE A 115 -1.40 2.48 -12.13
C ILE A 115 -0.82 1.07 -12.10
N ASN A 116 -0.78 0.39 -13.24
CA ASN A 116 -0.18 -0.92 -13.38
C ASN A 116 1.19 -0.80 -14.06
N ILE A 117 2.24 -1.31 -13.43
CA ILE A 117 3.60 -1.32 -14.02
C ILE A 117 3.91 -2.62 -14.79
N ASN A 118 2.90 -3.47 -15.03
CA ASN A 118 2.99 -4.75 -15.73
C ASN A 118 3.95 -5.75 -15.09
N SER A 119 4.13 -5.67 -13.77
CA SER A 119 4.91 -6.64 -12.99
C SER A 119 4.07 -7.87 -12.67
N LYS A 120 4.72 -9.05 -12.69
CA LYS A 120 4.13 -10.28 -12.15
C LYS A 120 4.28 -10.29 -10.64
N PHE A 121 3.39 -10.98 -9.95
CA PHE A 121 3.55 -11.18 -8.52
C PHE A 121 4.80 -12.02 -8.20
N GLY A 122 5.39 -11.79 -7.03
CA GLY A 122 6.60 -12.47 -6.59
C GLY A 122 6.37 -13.98 -6.40
N LYS A 123 7.28 -14.80 -6.92
CA LYS A 123 7.32 -16.23 -6.64
C LYS A 123 8.01 -16.52 -5.32
N ASN A 124 7.85 -17.73 -4.82
CA ASN A 124 8.59 -18.15 -3.64
C ASN A 124 10.10 -18.06 -3.92
N ILE A 125 10.84 -17.38 -3.04
CA ILE A 125 12.29 -17.17 -3.14
C ILE A 125 13.09 -18.09 -2.21
N MET A 126 12.40 -18.93 -1.44
CA MET A 126 13.01 -19.94 -0.55
C MET A 126 13.02 -21.32 -1.20
#